data_AF-A0A950WQ27-F1
#
_entry.id   AF-A0A950WQ27-F1
#
_cell.length_a   1.000
_cell.length_b   1.000
_cell.length_c   1.000
_cell.angle_alpha   90.00
_cell.angle_beta   90.00
_cell.angle_gamma   90.00
#
_symmetry.space_group_name_H-M   'P 1'
#
loop_
_entity.id
_entity.type
_entity.pdbx_description
1 polymer ?
#
loop_
_entity_poly.entity_id
_entity_poly.type
_entity_poly.pdbx_seq_one_letter_code
_entity_poly.pdbx_strand_id
1 'polypeptide(L)'
;AAGPERRVFETTPEGRERLADSLEAEHWVSDRVYQPFLIWLALSWQARGNTFKEQLAHRRDRLSKRLVAERETLDSVRREVGHEHHEAVWILELKIDQTELELAWIERVIANAGKRSHAKRADYPDE
;
A
#
# COMPACT_ATOMS: atom_id res chain seq x y z
N ALA A 1 4.62 9.25 43.62
CA ALA A 1 4.16 7.92 43.20
C ALA A 1 5.07 7.45 42.07
N ALA A 2 5.76 6.32 42.23
CA ALA A 2 6.46 5.68 41.11
C ALA A 2 5.38 5.23 40.11
N GLY A 3 5.54 5.56 38.82
CA GLY A 3 4.54 5.27 37.78
C GLY A 3 4.26 3.78 37.60
N PRO A 4 3.38 3.41 36.65
CA PRO A 4 3.05 2.01 36.41
C PRO A 4 4.30 1.17 36.11
N GLU A 5 4.32 -0.08 36.59
CA GLU A 5 5.42 -1.02 36.31
C GLU A 5 5.63 -1.18 34.80
N ARG A 6 6.86 -0.90 34.34
CA ARG A 6 7.26 -1.05 32.95
C ARG A 6 8.11 -2.31 32.80
N ARG A 7 7.71 -3.20 31.89
CA ARG A 7 8.58 -4.28 31.39
C ARG A 7 9.33 -3.79 30.17
N VAL A 8 10.65 -3.94 30.19
CA VAL A 8 11.55 -3.62 29.08
C VAL A 8 12.12 -4.92 28.56
N PHE A 9 12.08 -5.10 27.24
CA PHE A 9 12.67 -6.26 26.56
C PHE A 9 13.95 -5.82 25.84
N GLU A 10 14.97 -6.66 25.87
CA GLU A 10 16.25 -6.44 25.21
C GLU A 10 16.57 -7.61 24.29
N THR A 11 17.18 -7.32 23.14
CA THR A 11 17.56 -8.35 22.18
C THR A 11 18.81 -9.10 22.65
N THR A 12 18.72 -10.43 22.72
CA THR A 12 19.88 -11.29 23.02
C THR A 12 20.80 -11.40 21.80
N PRO A 13 22.06 -11.85 21.97
CA PRO A 13 22.95 -12.15 20.83
C PRO A 13 22.31 -13.13 19.83
N GLU A 14 21.73 -14.23 20.33
CA GLU A 14 21.00 -15.20 19.51
C GLU A 14 19.80 -14.56 18.79
N GLY A 15 19.09 -13.65 19.46
CA GLY A 15 17.98 -12.91 18.85
C GLY A 15 18.43 -12.00 17.69
N ARG A 16 19.65 -11.45 17.75
CA ARG A 16 20.22 -10.65 16.64
C ARG A 16 20.63 -11.53 15.46
N GLU A 17 21.21 -12.70 15.72
CA GLU A 17 21.56 -13.66 14.67
C GLU A 17 20.30 -14.14 13.94
N ARG A 18 19.27 -14.56 14.69
CA ARG A 18 17.98 -14.96 14.08
C ARG A 18 17.30 -13.82 13.30
N LEU A 19 17.48 -12.58 13.73
CA LEU A 19 16.99 -11.42 12.97
C LEU A 19 17.75 -11.27 11.65
N ALA A 20 19.07 -11.42 11.65
CA ALA A 20 19.89 -11.39 10.44
C ALA A 20 19.47 -12.49 9.45
N ASP A 21 19.39 -13.75 9.92
CA ASP A 21 18.94 -14.89 9.10
C ASP A 21 17.56 -14.63 8.47
N SER A 22 16.65 -14.03 9.24
CA SER A 22 15.32 -13.68 8.76
C SER A 22 15.37 -12.61 7.67
N LEU A 23 16.19 -11.55 7.85
CA LEU A 23 16.31 -10.44 6.90
C LEU A 23 16.99 -10.84 5.58
N GLU A 24 17.81 -11.89 5.60
CA GLU A 24 18.50 -12.43 4.41
C GLU A 24 17.62 -13.37 3.57
N ALA A 25 16.43 -13.72 4.06
CA ALA A 25 15.56 -14.67 3.39
C ALA A 25 14.99 -14.12 2.06
N GLU A 26 15.04 -14.94 1.01
CA GLU A 26 14.66 -14.57 -0.37
C GLU A 26 13.20 -14.11 -0.51
N HIS A 27 12.30 -14.59 0.37
CA HIS A 27 10.87 -14.27 0.35
C HIS A 27 10.59 -12.76 0.44
N TRP A 28 11.48 -11.98 1.06
CA TRP A 28 11.36 -10.51 1.11
C TRP A 28 11.36 -9.85 -0.28
N VAL A 29 11.96 -10.52 -1.28
CA VAL A 29 12.10 -9.99 -2.65
C VAL A 29 11.14 -10.67 -3.62
N SER A 30 10.85 -11.97 -3.42
CA SER A 30 10.03 -12.73 -4.37
C SER A 30 8.53 -12.62 -4.13
N ASP A 31 8.11 -12.41 -2.88
CA ASP A 31 6.71 -12.58 -2.52
C ASP A 31 5.87 -11.40 -3.00
N ARG A 32 4.70 -11.72 -3.58
CA ARG A 32 3.75 -10.72 -4.05
C ARG A 32 2.67 -10.47 -3.01
N VAL A 33 2.45 -9.20 -2.71
CA VAL A 33 1.34 -8.78 -1.84
C VAL A 33 0.04 -8.77 -2.64
N TYR A 34 -0.99 -9.41 -2.09
CA TYR A 34 -2.35 -9.37 -2.63
C TYR A 34 -2.91 -7.93 -2.63
N GLN A 35 -3.53 -7.52 -3.74
CA GLN A 35 -4.08 -6.17 -3.93
C GLN A 35 -5.62 -6.24 -4.05
N PRO A 36 -6.39 -6.18 -2.93
CA PRO A 36 -7.84 -6.40 -2.96
C PRO A 36 -8.58 -5.48 -3.92
N PHE A 37 -8.15 -4.23 -4.04
CA PHE A 37 -8.76 -3.25 -4.94
C PHE A 37 -8.62 -3.65 -6.41
N LEU A 38 -7.44 -4.13 -6.84
CA LEU A 38 -7.21 -4.57 -8.22
C LEU A 38 -8.01 -5.82 -8.56
N ILE A 39 -8.19 -6.71 -7.59
CA ILE A 39 -8.98 -7.93 -7.78
C ILE A 39 -10.47 -7.61 -7.85
N TRP A 40 -10.96 -6.73 -6.99
CA TRP A 40 -12.30 -6.17 -7.16
C TRP A 40 -12.45 -5.49 -8.53
N LEU A 41 -11.44 -4.72 -8.97
CA LEU A 41 -11.50 -4.01 -10.24
C LEU A 41 -11.60 -4.99 -11.43
N ALA A 42 -10.86 -6.09 -11.41
CA ALA A 42 -10.93 -7.15 -12.42
C ALA A 42 -12.33 -7.76 -12.51
N LEU A 43 -13.03 -7.90 -11.38
CA LEU A 43 -14.39 -8.46 -11.29
C LEU A 43 -15.50 -7.40 -11.40
N SER A 44 -15.13 -6.13 -11.47
CA SER A 44 -16.07 -5.01 -11.36
C SER A 44 -17.09 -4.87 -12.50
N TRP A 45 -16.95 -5.67 -13.56
CA TRP A 45 -17.94 -5.78 -14.63
C TRP A 45 -19.22 -6.51 -14.17
N GLN A 46 -19.13 -7.29 -13.10
CA GLN A 46 -20.26 -7.95 -12.44
C GLN A 46 -20.92 -7.05 -11.38
N ALA A 47 -20.30 -5.92 -11.04
CA ALA A 47 -20.80 -5.03 -10.01
C ALA A 47 -22.07 -4.30 -10.45
N ARG A 48 -22.96 -4.01 -9.50
CA ARG A 48 -24.20 -3.28 -9.73
C ARG A 48 -23.92 -1.82 -10.11
N GLY A 49 -24.88 -1.20 -10.81
CA GLY A 49 -24.77 0.12 -11.48
C GLY A 49 -23.73 1.10 -10.92
N ASN A 50 -24.03 1.79 -9.82
CA ASN A 50 -23.17 2.86 -9.30
C ASN A 50 -21.95 2.38 -8.51
N THR A 51 -21.88 1.10 -8.13
CA THR A 51 -20.82 0.56 -7.27
C THR A 51 -19.44 0.80 -7.86
N PHE A 52 -19.28 0.74 -9.18
CA PHE A 52 -17.99 1.01 -9.81
C PHE A 52 -17.48 2.43 -9.55
N LYS A 53 -18.35 3.43 -9.69
CA LYS A 53 -18.01 4.85 -9.50
C LYS A 53 -17.76 5.14 -8.03
N GLU A 54 -18.61 4.61 -7.15
CA GLU A 54 -18.49 4.76 -5.70
C GLU A 54 -17.16 4.19 -5.20
N GLN A 55 -16.80 2.98 -5.62
CA GLN A 55 -15.55 2.35 -5.19
C GLN A 55 -14.30 3.09 -5.69
N LEU A 56 -14.33 3.64 -6.92
CA LEU A 56 -13.25 4.51 -7.41
C LEU A 56 -13.15 5.80 -6.61
N ALA A 57 -14.28 6.44 -6.29
CA ALA A 57 -14.30 7.65 -5.48
C ALA A 57 -13.78 7.39 -4.05
N HIS A 58 -14.17 6.27 -3.45
CA HIS A 58 -13.67 5.86 -2.14
C HIS A 58 -12.18 5.53 -2.18
N ARG A 59 -11.69 4.85 -3.21
CA ARG A 59 -10.26 4.55 -3.36
C ARG A 59 -9.47 5.84 -3.50
N ARG A 60 -9.92 6.78 -4.34
CA ARG A 60 -9.31 8.11 -4.47
C ARG A 60 -9.24 8.82 -3.12
N ASP A 61 -10.37 8.96 -2.42
CA ASP A 61 -10.42 9.64 -1.10
C ASP A 61 -9.45 9.01 -0.09
N ARG A 62 -9.40 7.68 -0.03
CA ARG A 62 -8.45 6.97 0.84
C ARG A 62 -7.00 7.23 0.47
N LEU A 63 -6.65 7.20 -0.81
CA LEU A 63 -5.28 7.46 -1.26
C LEU A 63 -4.88 8.92 -1.02
N SER A 64 -5.78 9.88 -1.26
CA SER A 64 -5.51 11.30 -0.98
C SER A 64 -5.24 11.55 0.50
N LYS A 65 -6.04 10.94 1.40
CA LYS A 65 -5.81 11.01 2.85
C LYS A 65 -4.49 10.34 3.25
N ARG A 66 -4.19 9.18 2.67
CA ARG A 66 -2.92 8.47 2.91
C ARG A 66 -1.72 9.33 2.48
N LEU A 67 -1.78 9.96 1.31
CA LEU A 67 -0.72 10.79 0.79
C LEU A 67 -0.36 11.95 1.73
N VAL A 68 -1.38 12.62 2.29
CA VAL A 68 -1.18 13.68 3.28
C VAL A 68 -0.47 13.13 4.52
N ALA A 69 -0.98 12.03 5.08
CA ALA A 69 -0.41 11.42 6.28
C ALA A 69 1.03 10.91 6.07
N GLU A 70 1.34 10.32 4.90
CA GLU A 70 2.69 9.83 4.58
C GLU A 70 3.69 10.97 4.43
N ARG A 71 3.29 12.10 3.83
CA ARG A 71 4.12 13.31 3.74
C ARG A 71 4.40 13.91 5.13
N GLU A 72 3.38 14.02 5.98
CA GLU A 72 3.56 14.47 7.38
C GLU A 72 4.51 13.55 8.16
N THR A 73 4.38 12.24 7.95
CA THR A 73 5.26 11.23 8.55
C THR A 73 6.70 11.38 8.05
N LEU A 74 6.89 11.57 6.74
CA LEU A 74 8.22 11.78 6.14
C LEU A 74 8.91 13.02 6.73
N ASP A 75 8.19 14.13 6.88
CA ASP A 75 8.74 15.34 7.50
C ASP A 75 9.14 15.10 8.96
N SER A 76 8.35 14.31 9.70
CA SER A 76 8.69 13.94 11.08
C SER A 76 9.93 13.05 11.14
N VAL A 77 10.01 12.03 10.28
CA VAL A 77 11.16 11.10 10.22
C VAL A 77 12.42 11.83 9.82
N ARG A 78 12.38 12.73 8.83
CA ARG A 78 13.53 13.55 8.43
C ARG A 78 14.06 14.40 9.59
N ARG A 79 13.17 14.94 10.42
CA ARG A 79 13.55 15.69 11.64
C ARG A 79 14.19 14.80 12.71
N GLU A 80 13.74 13.55 12.82
CA GLU A 80 14.26 12.58 13.80
C GLU A 80 15.61 12.00 13.39
N VAL A 81 15.74 11.52 12.15
CA VAL A 81 16.95 10.83 11.66
C VAL A 81 18.04 11.79 11.19
N GLY A 82 17.68 13.04 10.88
CA GLY A 82 18.63 14.12 10.58
C GLY A 82 19.36 14.05 9.24
N HIS A 83 19.06 13.06 8.39
CA HIS A 83 19.61 12.96 7.03
C HIS A 83 18.63 12.28 6.05
N GLU A 84 18.85 12.47 4.74
CA GLU A 84 17.97 11.94 3.69
C GLU A 84 18.22 10.46 3.37
N HIS A 85 19.40 9.94 3.67
CA HIS A 85 19.83 8.58 3.31
C HIS A 85 19.51 7.52 4.38
N HIS A 86 18.33 7.60 5.00
CA HIS A 86 17.88 6.63 6.00
C HIS A 86 16.82 5.71 5.39
N GLU A 87 16.81 4.41 5.71
CA GLU A 87 15.91 3.43 5.09
C GLU A 87 14.44 3.80 5.29
N ALA A 88 14.09 4.33 6.48
CA ALA A 88 12.74 4.84 6.74
C ALA A 88 12.33 6.00 5.81
N VAL A 89 13.27 6.86 5.41
CA VAL A 89 13.03 7.92 4.42
C VAL A 89 12.73 7.31 3.05
N TRP A 90 13.57 6.38 2.58
CA TRP A 90 13.37 5.70 1.30
C TRP A 90 12.06 4.93 1.22
N ILE A 91 11.66 4.26 2.31
CA ILE A 91 10.38 3.56 2.39
C ILE A 91 9.21 4.53 2.23
N LEU A 92 9.26 5.70 2.87
CA LEU A 92 8.19 6.69 2.82
C LEU A 92 8.12 7.38 1.45
N GLU A 93 9.27 7.70 0.86
CA GLU A 93 9.35 8.23 -0.51
C GLU A 93 8.73 7.27 -1.53
N LEU A 94 9.10 5.97 -1.47
CA LEU A 94 8.50 4.96 -2.35
C LEU A 94 6.98 4.86 -2.16
N LYS A 95 6.48 4.90 -0.92
CA LYS A 95 5.04 4.84 -0.65
C LYS A 95 4.29 6.06 -1.19
N ILE A 96 4.88 7.25 -1.05
CA ILE A 96 4.35 8.49 -1.60
C ILE A 96 4.28 8.38 -3.13
N ASP A 97 5.37 8.00 -3.79
CA ASP A 97 5.44 7.85 -5.25
C ASP A 97 4.41 6.85 -5.77
N GLN A 98 4.29 5.69 -5.11
CA GLN A 98 3.28 4.68 -5.44
C GLN A 98 1.85 5.21 -5.28
N THR A 99 1.59 5.97 -4.20
CA THR A 99 0.27 6.57 -3.94
C THR A 99 -0.09 7.62 -4.98
N GLU A 100 0.84 8.49 -5.36
CA GLU A 100 0.66 9.51 -6.38
C GLU A 100 0.41 8.89 -7.76
N LEU A 101 1.20 7.87 -8.12
CA LEU A 101 1.02 7.12 -9.34
C LEU A 101 -0.37 6.49 -9.41
N GLU A 102 -0.80 5.85 -8.32
CA GLU A 102 -2.13 5.23 -8.25
C GLU A 102 -3.24 6.28 -8.32
N LEU A 103 -3.13 7.41 -7.64
CA LEU A 103 -4.09 8.52 -7.74
C LEU A 103 -4.24 9.02 -9.17
N ALA A 104 -3.11 9.31 -9.83
CA ALA A 104 -3.11 9.75 -11.23
C ALA A 104 -3.73 8.70 -12.15
N TRP A 105 -3.48 7.41 -11.88
CA TRP A 105 -4.11 6.32 -12.63
C TRP A 105 -5.61 6.22 -12.37
N ILE A 106 -6.08 6.35 -11.13
CA ILE A 106 -7.52 6.34 -10.80
C ILE A 106 -8.26 7.47 -11.51
N GLU A 107 -7.70 8.67 -11.55
CA GLU A 107 -8.32 9.79 -12.28
C GLU A 107 -8.47 9.46 -13.77
N ARG A 108 -7.48 8.80 -14.38
CA ARG A 108 -7.60 8.28 -15.76
C ARG A 108 -8.68 7.22 -15.88
N VAL A 109 -8.81 6.30 -14.91
CA VAL A 109 -9.86 5.26 -14.91
C VAL A 109 -11.24 5.88 -14.80
N ILE A 110 -11.43 6.85 -13.89
CA ILE A 110 -12.69 7.59 -13.72
C ILE A 110 -13.08 8.29 -15.02
N ALA A 111 -12.13 9.00 -15.65
CA ALA A 111 -12.36 9.70 -16.92
C ALA A 111 -12.79 8.75 -18.07
N ASN A 112 -12.38 7.48 -18.02
CA ASN A 112 -12.73 6.47 -19.02
C ASN A 112 -13.86 5.53 -18.58
N ALA A 113 -14.45 5.71 -17.39
CA ALA A 113 -15.45 4.82 -16.82
C ALA A 113 -16.70 4.66 -17.73
N GLY A 114 -17.09 5.71 -18.45
CA GLY A 114 -18.21 5.69 -19.39
C GLY A 114 -17.98 4.87 -20.66
N LYS A 115 -16.72 4.49 -20.94
CA LYS A 115 -16.34 3.68 -22.11
C LYS A 115 -16.31 2.18 -21.78
N ARG A 116 -16.66 1.79 -20.55
CA ARG A 116 -16.65 0.38 -20.12
C ARG A 116 -17.73 -0.38 -20.88
N SER A 117 -17.34 -1.52 -21.42
CA SER A 117 -18.25 -2.50 -22.00
C SER A 117 -18.05 -3.85 -21.31
N HIS A 118 -19.03 -4.75 -21.45
CA HIS A 118 -18.84 -6.13 -21.05
C HIS A 118 -17.68 -6.78 -21.82
N ALA A 119 -17.07 -7.80 -21.22
CA ALA A 119 -16.09 -8.63 -21.89
C ALA A 119 -16.75 -9.31 -23.10
N LYS A 120 -16.09 -9.29 -24.27
CA LYS A 120 -16.62 -9.87 -25.52
C LYS A 120 -16.69 -11.41 -25.50
N ARG A 121 -15.97 -12.05 -24.57
CA ARG A 121 -16.01 -13.48 -24.26
C ARG A 121 -16.05 -13.61 -22.74
N ALA A 122 -17.23 -13.83 -22.18
CA ALA A 122 -17.40 -14.08 -20.75
C ALA A 122 -17.21 -15.58 -20.40
N ASP A 123 -17.22 -16.44 -21.42
CA ASP A 123 -16.77 -17.82 -21.30
C ASP A 123 -15.26 -17.81 -21.10
N TYR A 124 -14.85 -18.00 -19.85
CA TYR A 124 -13.56 -18.62 -19.58
C TYR A 124 -13.58 -19.97 -20.31
N PRO A 125 -12.52 -20.36 -21.05
CA PRO A 125 -12.39 -21.76 -21.40
C PRO A 125 -12.42 -22.55 -20.09
N ASP A 126 -13.31 -23.55 -20.02
CA ASP A 126 -13.10 -24.65 -19.09
C ASP A 126 -11.69 -25.21 -19.40
N GLU A 127 -10.87 -25.38 -18.35
CA GLU A 127 -9.48 -25.89 -18.31
C GLU A 127 -8.35 -24.87 -18.16
#